data_AF-A0A2X5NUE9-F1
#
_entry.id   AF-A0A2X5NUE9-F1
#
_cell.length_a   1.000
_cell.length_b   1.000
_cell.length_c   1.000
_cell.angle_alpha   90.00
_cell.angle_beta   90.00
_cell.angle_gamma   90.00
#
_symmetry.space_group_name_H-M   'P 1'
#
loop_
_entity.id
_entity.type
_entity.pdbx_description
1 polymer ?
#
loop_
_entity_poly.entity_id
_entity_poly.type
_entity_poly.pdbx_seq_one_letter_code
_entity_poly.pdbx_strand_id
1 'polypeptide(L)'
;MTIPVWFLTLPGVMTLDMAGPAETLRLACRDVALYYTGPDATVFTSTRMTLSNILPLPERLPSGSILIVPGLENSQHQLTLPAATEACLWLRHQQAAIHRGK
;
A
#
# COMPACT_ATOMS: atom_id res chain seq x y z
N MET A 1 -4.01 -16.50 14.12
CA MET A 1 -3.76 -15.05 14.30
C MET A 1 -3.76 -14.46 12.91
N THR A 2 -4.59 -13.45 12.64
CA THR A 2 -4.71 -12.87 11.30
C THR A 2 -3.51 -11.98 10.97
N ILE A 3 -2.83 -12.26 9.86
CA ILE A 3 -1.71 -11.46 9.36
C ILE A 3 -2.27 -10.23 8.62
N PRO A 4 -1.99 -9.00 9.08
CA PRO A 4 -2.42 -7.79 8.39
C PRO A 4 -1.48 -7.47 7.22
N VAL A 5 -2.04 -7.37 6.01
CA VAL A 5 -1.32 -7.06 4.77
C VAL A 5 -1.81 -5.72 4.25
N TRP A 6 -0.90 -4.76 4.17
CA TRP A 6 -1.18 -3.38 3.78
C TRP A 6 -0.64 -3.11 2.38
N PHE A 7 -1.47 -2.57 1.50
CA PHE A 7 -1.09 -2.07 0.19
C PHE A 7 -1.02 -0.55 0.24
N LEU A 8 0.14 0.01 -0.07
CA LEU A 8 0.31 1.46 -0.22
C LEU A 8 -0.27 1.90 -1.58
N THR A 9 -1.46 2.48 -1.57
CA THR A 9 -2.22 2.87 -2.75
C THR A 9 -1.99 4.35 -3.05
N LEU A 10 -1.32 4.64 -4.17
CA LEU A 10 -0.98 6.00 -4.62
C LEU A 10 -1.57 6.27 -6.02
N PRO A 11 -1.64 7.54 -6.46
CA PRO A 11 -1.98 7.87 -7.84
C PRO A 11 -1.10 7.12 -8.85
N GLY A 12 -1.73 6.55 -9.88
CA GLY A 12 -1.05 5.78 -10.91
C GLY A 12 -0.67 4.36 -10.52
N VAL A 13 -1.16 3.85 -9.37
CA VAL A 13 -0.87 2.49 -8.92
C VAL A 13 -1.22 1.43 -9.96
N MET A 14 -0.36 0.44 -10.13
CA MET A 14 -0.60 -0.69 -11.02
C MET A 14 -1.50 -1.73 -10.34
N THR A 15 -2.72 -1.91 -10.85
CA THR A 15 -3.69 -2.85 -10.25
C THR A 15 -3.17 -4.28 -10.20
N LEU A 16 -2.36 -4.70 -11.18
CA LEU A 16 -1.79 -6.06 -11.23
C LEU A 16 -0.87 -6.34 -10.04
N ASP A 17 -0.05 -5.35 -9.67
CA ASP A 17 0.88 -5.44 -8.53
C ASP A 17 0.13 -5.50 -7.19
N MET A 18 -1.14 -5.09 -7.16
CA MET A 18 -2.03 -5.24 -6.00
C MET A 18 -2.76 -6.58 -6.04
N ALA A 19 -3.47 -6.85 -7.14
CA ALA A 19 -4.35 -8.00 -7.29
C ALA A 19 -3.57 -9.33 -7.22
N GLY A 20 -2.40 -9.41 -7.86
CA GLY A 20 -1.57 -10.62 -7.87
C GLY A 20 -1.24 -11.15 -6.46
N PRO A 21 -0.54 -10.38 -5.61
CA PRO A 21 -0.27 -10.80 -4.25
C PRO A 21 -1.54 -10.85 -3.37
N ALA A 22 -2.53 -9.96 -3.56
CA ALA A 22 -3.78 -10.01 -2.78
C ALA A 22 -4.52 -11.35 -2.95
N GLU A 23 -4.72 -11.79 -4.19
CA GLU A 23 -5.37 -13.06 -4.51
C GLU A 23 -4.52 -14.23 -4.04
N THR A 24 -3.21 -14.20 -4.31
CA THR A 24 -2.28 -15.26 -3.88
C THR A 24 -2.31 -15.44 -2.37
N LEU A 25 -2.22 -14.37 -1.59
CA LEU A 25 -2.23 -14.43 -0.12
C LEU A 25 -3.59 -14.89 0.41
N ARG A 26 -4.69 -14.50 -0.24
CA ARG A 26 -6.02 -14.96 0.18
C ARG A 26 -6.29 -16.42 -0.11
N LEU A 27 -5.73 -16.96 -1.18
CA LEU A 27 -5.86 -18.37 -1.53
C LEU A 27 -4.89 -19.26 -0.76
N ALA A 28 -3.63 -18.83 -0.59
CA ALA A 28 -2.59 -19.62 0.06
C ALA A 28 -2.66 -19.56 1.60
N CYS A 29 -3.14 -18.46 2.18
CA CYS A 29 -3.16 -18.25 3.63
C CYS A 29 -4.59 -18.05 4.15
N ARG A 30 -5.04 -18.93 5.06
CA ARG A 30 -6.39 -18.87 5.64
C ARG A 30 -6.62 -17.62 6.51
N ASP A 31 -5.59 -17.13 7.21
CA ASP A 31 -5.69 -16.06 8.19
C ASP A 31 -4.94 -14.78 7.75
N VAL A 32 -5.38 -14.15 6.66
CA VAL A 32 -4.85 -12.86 6.16
C VAL A 32 -5.97 -11.81 6.11
N ALA A 33 -5.68 -10.58 6.52
CA ALA A 33 -6.56 -9.43 6.31
C ALA A 33 -5.87 -8.42 5.40
N LEU A 34 -6.56 -7.99 4.34
CA LEU A 34 -6.03 -7.03 3.37
C LEU A 34 -6.53 -5.63 3.69
N TYR A 35 -5.63 -4.66 3.68
CA TYR A 35 -5.88 -3.25 3.90
C TYR A 35 -5.27 -2.44 2.77
N TYR A 36 -6.00 -1.45 2.27
CA TYR A 36 -5.54 -0.54 1.22
C TYR A 36 -5.43 0.86 1.82
N THR A 37 -4.23 1.41 1.87
CA THR A 37 -3.94 2.65 2.59
C THR A 37 -3.18 3.65 1.74
N GLY A 38 -3.43 4.94 1.92
CA GLY A 38 -2.78 5.99 1.15
C GLY A 38 -3.14 7.38 1.68
N PRO A 39 -2.44 8.43 1.18
CA PRO A 39 -2.75 9.83 1.49
C PRO A 39 -4.13 10.24 0.98
N ASP A 40 -4.48 9.79 -0.24
CA ASP A 40 -5.72 10.15 -0.91
C ASP A 40 -6.78 9.07 -0.68
N ALA A 41 -8.00 9.49 -0.33
CA ALA A 41 -9.13 8.58 -0.15
C ALA A 41 -9.61 7.94 -1.47
N THR A 42 -9.20 8.49 -2.62
CA THR A 42 -9.52 8.00 -3.96
C THR A 42 -8.39 8.29 -4.93
N VAL A 43 -8.01 7.31 -5.75
CA VAL A 43 -6.98 7.46 -6.79
C VAL A 43 -7.42 6.85 -8.12
N PHE A 44 -6.76 7.26 -9.21
CA PHE A 44 -6.81 6.56 -10.48
C PHE A 44 -5.64 5.59 -10.61
N THR A 45 -5.90 4.37 -11.06
CA THR A 45 -4.87 3.37 -11.37
C THR A 45 -4.23 3.63 -12.74
N SER A 46 -3.16 2.88 -13.04
CA SER A 46 -2.52 2.88 -14.36
C SER A 46 -3.45 2.49 -15.52
N THR A 47 -4.59 1.86 -15.22
CA THR A 47 -5.63 1.48 -16.18
C THR A 47 -6.85 2.40 -16.15
N ARG A 48 -6.74 3.54 -15.47
CA ARG A 48 -7.82 4.54 -15.30
C ARG A 48 -9.05 4.01 -14.53
N MET A 49 -8.90 2.92 -13.79
CA MET A 49 -9.91 2.52 -12.81
C MET A 49 -9.85 3.48 -11.62
N THR A 50 -11.01 3.80 -11.06
CA THR A 50 -11.10 4.54 -9.80
C THR A 50 -11.06 3.57 -8.64
N LEU A 51 -10.10 3.72 -7.74
CA LEU A 51 -10.11 3.06 -6.44
C LEU A 51 -10.52 4.09 -5.39
N SER A 52 -11.58 3.81 -4.64
CA SER A 52 -12.11 4.67 -3.58
C SER A 52 -12.16 3.92 -2.24
N ASN A 53 -12.48 4.65 -1.17
CA ASN A 53 -12.46 4.15 0.21
C ASN A 53 -11.08 3.65 0.65
N ILE A 54 -10.02 4.31 0.18
CA ILE A 54 -8.64 4.07 0.63
C ILE A 54 -8.53 4.57 2.07
N LEU A 55 -8.00 3.73 2.96
CA LEU A 55 -7.82 4.07 4.36
C LEU A 55 -6.70 5.12 4.50
N PRO A 56 -6.80 6.09 5.42
CA PRO A 56 -5.70 7.00 5.68
C PRO A 56 -4.46 6.22 6.16
N LEU A 57 -3.29 6.81 5.96
CA LEU A 57 -2.02 6.24 6.45
C LEU A 57 -2.07 6.10 7.98
N PRO A 58 -1.91 4.88 8.54
CA PRO A 58 -1.92 4.70 9.99
C PRO A 58 -0.66 5.31 10.61
N GLU A 59 -0.73 5.85 11.83
CA GLU A 59 0.47 6.40 12.48
C GLU A 59 1.61 5.37 12.59
N ARG A 60 1.25 4.12 12.91
CA ARG A 60 2.15 2.96 12.97
C ARG A 60 1.46 1.73 12.40
N LEU A 61 2.22 0.90 11.68
CA LEU A 61 1.74 -0.42 11.29
C LEU A 61 1.63 -1.34 12.52
N PRO A 62 0.57 -2.16 12.64
CA PRO A 62 0.50 -3.21 13.65
C PRO A 62 1.68 -4.17 13.54
N SER A 63 2.15 -4.71 14.66
CA SER A 63 3.28 -5.63 14.59
C SER A 63 2.95 -6.92 13.84
N GLY A 64 3.91 -7.45 13.09
CA GLY A 64 3.72 -8.60 12.20
C GLY A 64 2.99 -8.25 10.91
N SER A 65 2.82 -6.96 10.60
CA SER A 65 2.26 -6.52 9.31
C SER A 65 3.21 -6.82 8.15
N ILE A 66 2.62 -7.13 7.01
CA ILE A 66 3.31 -7.11 5.72
C ILE A 66 2.89 -5.82 5.01
N LEU A 67 3.87 -5.02 4.57
CA LEU A 67 3.62 -3.86 3.73
C LEU A 67 4.04 -4.20 2.29
N ILE A 68 3.12 -4.02 1.35
CA ILE A 68 3.34 -4.14 -0.09
C ILE A 68 3.32 -2.72 -0.67
N VAL A 69 4.38 -2.40 -1.42
CA VAL A 69 4.52 -1.14 -2.16
C VAL A 69 4.42 -1.46 -3.64
N PRO A 70 3.24 -1.32 -4.27
CA PRO A 70 3.06 -1.62 -5.68
C PRO A 70 3.81 -0.62 -6.59
N GLY A 71 4.04 -1.02 -7.84
CA GLY A 71 4.55 -0.12 -8.87
C GLY A 71 3.55 0.98 -9.24
N LEU A 72 4.08 2.09 -9.76
CA LEU A 72 3.30 3.22 -10.28
C LEU A 72 3.60 3.40 -11.78
N GLU A 73 2.58 3.71 -12.59
CA GLU A 73 2.81 4.17 -13.96
C GLU A 73 3.64 5.46 -13.97
N ASN A 74 4.53 5.63 -14.95
CA ASN A 74 5.38 6.83 -15.05
C ASN A 74 5.91 7.28 -13.68
N SER A 75 6.57 6.37 -12.95
CA SER A 75 6.95 6.56 -11.55
C SER A 75 7.76 7.84 -11.32
N GLN A 76 8.57 8.26 -12.31
CA GLN A 76 9.27 9.54 -12.28
C GLN A 76 8.34 10.72 -12.07
N HIS A 77 7.18 10.73 -12.72
CA HIS A 77 6.16 11.76 -12.52
C HIS A 77 5.35 11.54 -11.24
N GLN A 78 4.84 10.32 -11.01
CA GLN A 78 3.95 10.06 -9.86
C GLN A 78 4.66 10.32 -8.52
N LEU A 79 5.96 10.03 -8.44
CA LEU A 79 6.76 10.28 -7.23
C LEU A 79 7.04 11.77 -6.97
N THR A 80 6.71 12.66 -7.90
CA THR A 80 6.74 14.12 -7.66
C THR A 80 5.48 14.65 -7.01
N LEU A 81 4.40 13.88 -6.97
CA LEU A 81 3.12 14.34 -6.44
C LEU A 81 3.14 14.49 -4.91
N PRO A 82 2.29 15.37 -4.33
CA PRO A 82 2.19 15.54 -2.88
C PRO A 82 1.92 14.23 -2.14
N ALA A 83 1.03 13.39 -2.68
CA ALA A 83 0.72 12.07 -2.11
C ALA A 83 1.98 11.19 -1.98
N ALA A 84 2.84 11.16 -2.99
CA ALA A 84 4.08 10.39 -2.91
C ALA A 84 5.06 10.96 -1.87
N THR A 85 5.10 12.29 -1.71
CA THR A 85 5.91 12.94 -0.68
C THR A 85 5.43 12.57 0.71
N GLU A 86 4.12 12.61 0.95
CA GLU A 86 3.51 12.21 2.23
C GLU A 86 3.77 10.73 2.54
N ALA A 87 3.58 9.86 1.55
CA ALA A 87 3.87 8.44 1.69
C ALA A 87 5.35 8.17 1.99
N CYS A 88 6.28 8.91 1.37
CA CYS A 88 7.71 8.83 1.69
C CYS A 88 8.01 9.23 3.13
N LEU A 89 7.40 10.32 3.62
CA LEU A 89 7.55 10.75 5.02
C LEU A 89 7.01 9.69 5.98
N TRP A 90 5.86 9.12 5.66
CA TRP A 90 5.27 8.03 6.42
C TRP A 90 6.16 6.78 6.45
N LEU A 91 6.70 6.35 5.30
CA LEU A 91 7.62 5.21 5.21
C LEU A 91 8.88 5.42 6.08
N ARG A 92 9.41 6.64 6.13
CA ARG A 92 10.54 6.99 7.02
C ARG A 92 10.17 6.82 8.49
N HIS A 93 8.94 7.15 8.88
CA HIS A 93 8.46 6.93 10.24
C HIS A 93 8.34 5.43 10.58
N GLN A 94 7.97 4.58 9.62
CA GLN A 94 7.90 3.12 9.80
C GLN A 94 9.27 2.42 9.74
N GLN A 95 10.28 3.04 9.13
CA GLN A 95 11.57 2.45 8.78
C GLN A 95 12.22 1.66 9.92
N ALA A 96 12.20 2.19 11.15
CA ALA A 96 12.80 1.54 12.29
C ALA A 96 12.12 0.20 12.65
N ALA A 97 10.80 0.10 12.50
CA ALA A 97 10.05 -1.14 12.73
C ALA A 97 10.33 -2.17 11.63
N ILE A 98 10.33 -1.72 10.37
CA ILE A 98 10.61 -2.56 9.19
C ILE A 98 12.00 -3.19 9.28
N HIS A 99 13.04 -2.43 9.62
CA HIS A 99 14.41 -2.96 9.79
C HIS A 99 14.54 -3.99 10.91
N ARG A 100 13.63 -3.97 11.88
CA ARG A 100 13.59 -4.97 12.97
C ARG A 100 12.74 -6.18 12.63
N GLY A 101 12.11 -6.23 11.45
CA GLY A 101 11.14 -7.27 11.07
C GLY A 101 9.92 -7.30 11.99
N LYS A 102 9.50 -6.13 12.49
CA LYS A 102 8.42 -5.99 13.48
C LYS A 102 7.17 -5.38 12.91
#